data_AF-A0A3D2MGM8-F1
#
_entry.id   AF-A0A3D2MGM8-F1
#
_cell.length_a   1.000
_cell.length_b   1.000
_cell.length_c   1.000
_cell.angle_alpha   90.00
_cell.angle_beta   90.00
_cell.angle_gamma   90.00
#
_symmetry.space_group_name_H-M   'P 1'
#
loop_
_entity.id
_entity.type
_entity.pdbx_description
1 polymer ?
#
loop_
_entity_poly.entity_id
_entity_poly.type
_entity_poly.pdbx_seq_one_letter_code
_entity_poly.pdbx_strand_id
1 'polypeptide(L)'
;ELGERLGIIDFEAGTKIAGSRFVILKGTGARLERALISFMLDLHTCEHGYTEILPPFLVKRSVMLGAGQLPKFEDQAYTCTEDELYLNPTAEVPLVGVHSDSILPPDSLPIRYVAWTTAFRREAGSASRQTRGLLRLHQFNKVELFQIVEPHDSYAVLDQMLGHAEAVLRSLELSYRVVTLCAPNLPFAAAKTLDLEVWMPGQGRYVEISSVSNCEAFQARRANIRYRPTSGGRVEFAHTLNGSGLAVGRTLAAILEAYQQADGTVIIPKVLRPYMGTSMLSSWSDKAQKGGLAGGYSQK
;
A
#
# COMPACT_ATOMS: atom_id res chain seq x y z
N GLU A 1 16.19 -3.12 -14.85
CA GLU A 1 16.34 -3.40 -16.29
C GLU A 1 15.16 -2.90 -17.12
N LEU A 2 14.01 -3.60 -17.16
CA LEU A 2 12.90 -3.24 -18.05
C LEU A 2 12.43 -1.78 -17.90
N GLY A 3 12.21 -1.33 -16.66
CA GLY A 3 11.83 0.07 -16.40
C GLY A 3 12.90 1.11 -16.76
N GLU A 4 14.19 0.76 -16.68
CA GLU A 4 15.29 1.63 -17.10
C GLU A 4 15.35 1.71 -18.63
N ARG A 5 15.20 0.57 -19.32
CA ARG A 5 15.13 0.48 -20.80
C ARG A 5 13.96 1.27 -21.37
N LEU A 6 12.81 1.26 -20.69
CA LEU A 6 11.64 2.07 -21.03
C LEU A 6 11.81 3.55 -20.68
N GLY A 7 12.83 3.94 -19.90
CA GLY A 7 13.07 5.30 -19.43
C GLY A 7 12.11 5.77 -18.33
N ILE A 8 11.43 4.85 -17.66
CA ILE A 8 10.36 5.14 -16.68
C ILE A 8 10.80 4.97 -15.23
N ILE A 9 11.94 4.31 -14.98
CA ILE A 9 12.55 4.12 -13.65
C ILE A 9 14.00 4.60 -13.69
N ASP A 10 14.40 5.39 -12.70
CA ASP A 10 15.74 5.96 -12.59
C ASP A 10 16.28 5.80 -11.16
N PHE A 11 17.10 4.76 -10.97
CA PHE A 11 17.74 4.46 -9.69
C PHE A 11 18.97 5.32 -9.43
N GLU A 12 19.69 5.72 -10.48
CA GLU A 12 20.89 6.56 -10.36
C GLU A 12 20.51 7.94 -9.83
N ALA A 13 19.49 8.57 -10.41
CA ALA A 13 18.98 9.85 -9.93
C ALA A 13 18.38 9.73 -8.52
N GLY A 14 17.69 8.64 -8.20
CA GLY A 14 17.21 8.37 -6.84
C GLY A 14 18.36 8.28 -5.83
N THR A 15 19.43 7.56 -6.19
CA THR A 15 20.64 7.42 -5.37
C THR A 15 21.36 8.75 -5.18
N LYS A 16 21.45 9.56 -6.24
CA LYS A 16 22.05 10.90 -6.20
C LYS A 16 21.31 11.85 -5.23
N ILE A 17 19.99 11.71 -5.10
CA ILE A 17 19.15 12.58 -4.26
C ILE A 17 19.14 12.12 -2.80
N ALA A 18 18.90 10.84 -2.56
CA ALA A 18 18.56 10.33 -1.22
C ALA A 18 19.35 9.09 -0.79
N GLY A 19 20.33 8.65 -1.60
CA GLY A 19 21.09 7.42 -1.37
C GLY A 19 20.38 6.16 -1.85
N SER A 20 20.95 5.00 -1.51
CA SER A 20 20.43 3.70 -1.97
C SER A 20 18.97 3.48 -1.57
N ARG A 21 18.23 2.69 -2.35
CA ARG A 21 16.82 2.30 -2.09
C ARG A 21 15.82 3.46 -2.15
N PHE A 22 16.20 4.50 -2.88
CA PHE A 22 15.30 5.50 -3.43
C PHE A 22 15.31 5.43 -4.95
N VAL A 23 14.21 5.83 -5.57
CA VAL A 23 14.02 5.70 -7.02
C VAL A 23 13.17 6.86 -7.53
N ILE A 24 13.43 7.29 -8.76
CA ILE A 24 12.57 8.23 -9.47
C ILE A 24 11.75 7.46 -10.50
N LEU A 25 10.43 7.68 -10.51
CA LEU A 25 9.56 7.28 -11.61
C LEU A 25 9.38 8.46 -12.56
N LYS A 26 9.45 8.21 -13.87
CA LYS A 26 9.39 9.24 -14.92
C LYS A 26 8.28 8.94 -15.93
N GLY A 27 7.73 10.00 -16.51
CA GLY A 27 6.78 9.93 -17.63
C GLY A 27 5.65 8.93 -17.39
N THR A 28 5.54 7.92 -18.26
CA THR A 28 4.49 6.91 -18.17
C THR A 28 4.62 5.96 -16.98
N GLY A 29 5.80 5.81 -16.37
CA GLY A 29 5.95 5.06 -15.11
C GLY A 29 5.32 5.79 -13.92
N ALA A 30 5.58 7.08 -13.81
CA ALA A 30 4.91 7.92 -12.80
C ALA A 30 3.40 7.99 -13.03
N ARG A 31 2.96 8.00 -14.31
CA ARG A 31 1.54 7.89 -14.64
C ARG A 31 0.95 6.54 -14.23
N LEU A 32 1.67 5.43 -14.43
CA LEU A 32 1.24 4.10 -14.00
C LEU A 32 1.09 3.99 -12.48
N GLU A 33 2.05 4.51 -11.72
CA GLU A 33 1.96 4.62 -10.25
C GLU A 33 0.65 5.32 -9.83
N ARG A 34 0.37 6.50 -10.41
CA ARG A 34 -0.85 7.26 -10.11
C ARG A 34 -2.12 6.55 -10.58
N ALA A 35 -2.08 5.88 -11.74
CA ALA A 35 -3.20 5.10 -12.25
C ALA A 35 -3.56 3.93 -11.33
N LEU A 36 -2.56 3.24 -10.78
CA LEU A 36 -2.75 2.17 -9.80
C LEU A 36 -3.40 2.70 -8.52
N ILE A 37 -2.89 3.81 -7.99
CA ILE A 37 -3.46 4.46 -6.80
C ILE A 37 -4.94 4.80 -7.03
N SER A 38 -5.24 5.48 -8.14
CA SER A 38 -6.61 5.92 -8.45
C SER A 38 -7.55 4.73 -8.62
N PHE A 39 -7.14 3.73 -9.41
CA PHE A 39 -7.92 2.50 -9.61
C PHE A 39 -8.22 1.77 -8.30
N MET A 40 -7.21 1.61 -7.42
CA MET A 40 -7.38 0.92 -6.14
C MET A 40 -8.35 1.70 -5.23
N LEU A 41 -8.20 3.02 -5.12
CA LEU A 41 -9.11 3.87 -4.34
C LEU A 41 -10.54 3.81 -4.87
N ASP A 42 -10.73 3.96 -6.18
CA ASP A 42 -12.05 3.90 -6.83
C ASP A 42 -12.70 2.53 -6.59
N LEU A 43 -11.97 1.43 -6.75
CA LEU A 43 -12.47 0.09 -6.48
C LEU A 43 -12.97 -0.05 -5.03
N HIS A 44 -12.17 0.39 -4.05
CA HIS A 44 -12.52 0.20 -2.64
C HIS A 44 -13.64 1.15 -2.18
N THR A 45 -13.72 2.36 -2.72
CA THR A 45 -14.77 3.31 -2.38
C THR A 45 -16.10 2.99 -3.07
N CYS A 46 -16.08 2.67 -4.36
CA CYS A 46 -17.29 2.45 -5.16
C CYS A 46 -17.88 1.05 -5.00
N GLU A 47 -17.04 0.01 -4.81
CA GLU A 47 -17.52 -1.38 -4.79
C GLU A 47 -17.47 -2.03 -3.39
N HIS A 48 -16.49 -1.66 -2.55
CA HIS A 48 -16.26 -2.33 -1.26
C HIS A 48 -16.75 -1.53 -0.04
N GLY A 49 -17.30 -0.33 -0.25
CA GLY A 49 -17.94 0.48 0.80
C GLY A 49 -16.96 1.09 1.80
N TYR A 50 -15.72 1.37 1.40
CA TYR A 50 -14.77 2.10 2.23
C TYR A 50 -14.95 3.61 2.09
N THR A 51 -14.79 4.33 3.19
CA THR A 51 -14.64 5.79 3.14
C THR A 51 -13.20 6.14 2.83
N GLU A 52 -12.96 6.94 1.78
CA GLU A 52 -11.62 7.44 1.50
C GLU A 52 -11.20 8.49 2.52
N ILE A 53 -9.96 8.39 3.00
CA ILE A 53 -9.36 9.35 3.91
C ILE A 53 -7.89 9.59 3.55
N LEU A 54 -7.45 10.84 3.63
CA LEU A 54 -6.06 11.25 3.43
C LEU A 54 -5.46 11.69 4.79
N PRO A 55 -4.80 10.79 5.53
CA PRO A 55 -4.27 11.11 6.85
C PRO A 55 -2.93 11.88 6.78
N PRO A 56 -2.50 12.52 7.89
CA PRO A 56 -1.15 13.05 8.03
C PRO A 56 -0.08 11.96 7.88
N PHE A 57 1.04 12.29 7.24
CA PHE A 57 2.19 11.37 7.11
C PHE A 57 3.15 11.45 8.31
N LEU A 58 3.07 12.54 9.08
CA LEU A 58 3.79 12.72 10.33
C LEU A 58 2.84 12.44 11.50
N VAL A 59 3.26 11.57 12.41
CA VAL A 59 2.45 11.12 13.55
C VAL A 59 3.22 11.25 14.86
N LYS A 60 2.48 11.50 15.95
CA LYS A 60 3.04 11.56 17.30
C LYS A 60 3.52 10.18 17.76
N ARG A 61 4.48 10.15 18.70
CA ARG A 61 4.94 8.91 19.37
C ARG A 61 3.78 8.09 19.95
N SER A 62 2.76 8.73 20.53
CA SER A 62 1.59 8.06 21.10
C SER A 62 0.79 7.27 20.05
N VAL A 63 0.70 7.77 18.81
CA VAL A 63 0.02 7.08 17.71
C VAL A 63 0.84 5.86 17.24
N MET A 64 2.17 6.01 17.16
CA MET A 64 3.08 4.89 16.86
C MET A 64 3.01 3.79 17.93
N LEU A 65 2.83 4.17 19.20
CA LEU A 65 2.55 3.23 20.29
C LEU A 65 1.17 2.58 20.11
N GLY A 66 0.12 3.35 19.87
CA GLY A 66 -1.24 2.80 19.64
C GLY A 66 -1.28 1.72 18.55
N ALA A 67 -0.60 1.96 17.42
CA ALA A 67 -0.55 1.03 16.30
C ALA A 67 0.39 -0.18 16.49
N GLY A 68 1.18 -0.23 17.58
CA GLY A 68 2.09 -1.34 17.85
C GLY A 68 3.48 -1.23 17.21
N GLN A 69 3.81 -0.10 16.58
CA GLN A 69 5.14 0.11 15.98
C GLN A 69 6.21 0.34 17.06
N LEU A 70 5.88 1.11 18.09
CA LEU A 70 6.78 1.37 19.22
C LEU A 70 6.43 0.51 20.45
N PRO A 71 7.43 0.17 21.30
CA PRO A 71 8.85 0.54 21.19
C PRO A 71 9.68 -0.42 20.31
N LYS A 72 9.11 -1.55 19.85
CA LYS A 72 9.85 -2.66 19.25
C LYS A 72 10.58 -2.29 17.95
N PHE A 73 10.00 -1.44 17.12
CA PHE A 73 10.51 -1.11 15.78
C PHE A 73 10.98 0.35 15.66
N GLU A 74 11.46 0.93 16.77
CA GLU A 74 11.94 2.32 16.78
C GLU A 74 13.12 2.54 15.82
N ASP A 75 14.00 1.53 15.69
CA ASP A 75 15.14 1.51 14.76
C ASP A 75 14.71 1.43 13.28
N GLN A 76 13.45 1.05 13.01
CA GLN A 76 12.88 0.94 11.66
C GLN A 76 12.15 2.22 11.22
N ALA A 77 11.91 3.17 12.12
CA ALA A 77 11.15 4.39 11.84
C ALA A 77 12.06 5.59 11.52
N TYR A 78 11.65 6.41 10.56
CA TYR A 78 12.23 7.74 10.38
C TYR A 78 11.57 8.74 11.32
N THR A 79 12.36 9.65 11.89
CA THR A 79 11.94 10.57 12.94
C THR A 79 12.39 12.00 12.64
N CYS A 80 11.49 12.95 12.82
CA CYS A 80 11.77 14.39 12.87
C CYS A 80 12.03 14.75 14.34
N THR A 81 13.31 14.78 14.72
CA THR A 81 13.71 14.83 16.14
C THR A 81 13.32 16.12 16.85
N GLU A 82 13.34 17.25 16.15
CA GLU A 82 13.00 18.56 16.74
C GLU A 82 11.51 18.67 17.11
N ASP A 83 10.64 18.01 16.33
CA ASP A 83 9.19 18.04 16.52
C ASP A 83 8.64 16.82 17.29
N GLU A 84 9.52 15.84 17.59
CA GLU A 84 9.13 14.53 18.15
C GLU A 84 8.06 13.78 17.31
N LEU A 85 8.11 13.97 15.99
CA LEU A 85 7.21 13.34 15.03
C LEU A 85 7.90 12.20 14.28
N TYR A 86 7.11 11.22 13.86
CA TYR A 86 7.55 10.06 13.09
C TYR A 86 6.91 10.09 11.70
N LEU A 87 7.68 9.73 10.68
CA LEU A 87 7.10 9.43 9.37
C LEU A 87 6.39 8.07 9.45
N ASN A 88 5.17 7.99 8.90
CA ASN A 88 4.36 6.79 8.98
C ASN A 88 4.95 5.63 8.12
N PRO A 89 5.08 4.41 8.66
CA PRO A 89 5.55 3.25 7.90
C PRO A 89 4.43 2.57 7.07
N THR A 90 3.20 3.07 7.21
CA THR A 90 1.96 2.63 6.57
C THR A 90 0.81 3.58 6.96
N ALA A 91 -0.27 3.64 6.19
CA ALA A 91 -1.47 4.40 6.55
C ALA A 91 -2.21 3.80 7.77
N GLU A 92 -2.03 2.51 8.06
CA GLU A 92 -2.60 1.86 9.25
C GLU A 92 -2.30 2.65 10.53
N VAL A 93 -1.08 3.19 10.67
CA VAL A 93 -0.66 3.92 11.88
C VAL A 93 -1.54 5.15 12.14
N PRO A 94 -1.63 6.14 11.23
CA PRO A 94 -2.52 7.27 11.46
C PRO A 94 -4.00 6.86 11.48
N LEU A 95 -4.42 5.79 10.79
CA LEU A 95 -5.81 5.32 10.82
C LEU A 95 -6.22 4.75 12.18
N VAL A 96 -5.33 4.03 12.88
CA VAL A 96 -5.51 3.72 14.31
C VAL A 96 -5.63 5.01 15.12
N GLY A 97 -4.78 6.00 14.80
CA GLY A 97 -4.76 7.32 15.43
C GLY A 97 -6.07 8.12 15.34
N VAL A 98 -6.85 7.96 14.27
CA VAL A 98 -8.12 8.68 14.06
C VAL A 98 -9.11 8.46 15.21
N HIS A 99 -9.10 7.24 15.79
CA HIS A 99 -10.06 6.82 16.82
C HIS A 99 -9.42 6.60 18.18
N SER A 100 -8.16 7.01 18.37
CA SER A 100 -7.48 6.89 19.67
C SER A 100 -8.24 7.63 20.78
N ASP A 101 -8.25 7.06 21.98
CA ASP A 101 -8.90 7.60 23.18
C ASP A 101 -10.40 7.89 23.02
N SER A 102 -11.08 7.13 22.16
CA SER A 102 -12.51 7.31 21.88
C SER A 102 -13.38 6.17 22.42
N ILE A 103 -14.67 6.48 22.64
CA ILE A 103 -15.74 5.50 22.83
C ILE A 103 -16.70 5.68 21.67
N LEU A 104 -16.66 4.77 20.72
CA LEU A 104 -17.53 4.74 19.56
C LEU A 104 -18.99 4.46 20.00
N PRO A 105 -19.98 5.19 19.47
CA PRO A 105 -21.37 5.03 19.87
C PRO A 105 -21.95 3.68 19.38
N PRO A 106 -23.10 3.25 19.90
CA PRO A 106 -23.84 2.12 19.35
C PRO A 106 -24.09 2.30 17.84
N ASP A 107 -24.17 1.19 17.11
CA ASP A 107 -24.46 1.13 15.67
C ASP A 107 -23.44 1.84 14.76
N SER A 108 -22.28 2.26 15.28
CA SER A 108 -21.24 2.92 14.47
C SER A 108 -20.27 1.95 13.79
N LEU A 109 -20.29 0.67 14.16
CA LEU A 109 -19.41 -0.35 13.60
C LEU A 109 -20.17 -1.17 12.52
N PRO A 110 -19.49 -1.63 11.46
CA PRO A 110 -18.05 -1.48 11.18
C PRO A 110 -17.71 -0.09 10.61
N ILE A 111 -16.55 0.45 11.02
CA ILE A 111 -15.94 1.62 10.37
C ILE A 111 -14.94 1.10 9.33
N ARG A 112 -15.02 1.61 8.10
CA ARG A 112 -14.19 1.17 6.97
C ARG A 112 -13.47 2.35 6.33
N TYR A 113 -12.14 2.36 6.36
CA TYR A 113 -11.33 3.37 5.70
C TYR A 113 -10.43 2.78 4.62
N VAL A 114 -10.31 3.50 3.51
CA VAL A 114 -9.26 3.30 2.52
C VAL A 114 -8.41 4.57 2.46
N ALA A 115 -7.09 4.41 2.43
CA ALA A 115 -6.18 5.55 2.36
C ALA A 115 -4.98 5.25 1.47
N TRP A 116 -4.67 6.16 0.57
CA TRP A 116 -3.35 6.20 -0.05
C TRP A 116 -2.39 7.03 0.81
N THR A 117 -1.21 6.47 1.09
CA THR A 117 -0.10 7.23 1.68
C THR A 117 1.23 6.79 1.10
N THR A 118 2.23 7.66 1.22
CA THR A 118 3.63 7.27 1.14
C THR A 118 4.04 6.63 2.47
N ALA A 119 4.58 5.42 2.42
CA ALA A 119 5.13 4.71 3.56
C ALA A 119 6.65 4.87 3.63
N PHE A 120 7.17 5.13 4.83
CA PHE A 120 8.60 5.34 5.10
C PHE A 120 9.14 4.28 6.05
N ARG A 121 10.16 3.52 5.62
CA ARG A 121 10.79 2.46 6.42
C ARG A 121 12.31 2.51 6.31
N ARG A 122 13.01 2.49 7.44
CA ARG A 122 14.49 2.50 7.45
C ARG A 122 15.09 1.19 6.97
N GLU A 123 14.33 0.10 6.99
CA GLU A 123 14.79 -1.21 6.53
C GLU A 123 16.12 -1.64 7.18
N ALA A 124 16.34 -1.25 8.44
CA ALA A 124 17.60 -1.49 9.14
C ALA A 124 17.82 -3.00 9.33
N GLY A 125 19.06 -3.46 9.15
CA GLY A 125 19.42 -4.88 9.23
C GLY A 125 19.17 -5.71 7.96
N SER A 126 18.72 -5.09 6.86
CA SER A 126 18.41 -5.80 5.61
C SER A 126 19.45 -5.66 4.49
N ALA A 127 20.67 -5.23 4.82
CA ALA A 127 21.74 -4.91 3.86
C ALA A 127 22.08 -6.07 2.89
N SER A 128 21.77 -7.32 3.24
CA SER A 128 22.09 -8.53 2.46
C SER A 128 20.92 -9.15 1.68
N ARG A 129 19.68 -8.66 1.81
CA ARG A 129 18.50 -9.23 1.13
C ARG A 129 18.05 -8.35 -0.04
N GLN A 130 18.07 -8.91 -1.26
CA GLN A 130 17.51 -8.37 -2.53
C GLN A 130 17.44 -6.83 -2.59
N THR A 131 18.59 -6.20 -2.81
CA THR A 131 18.76 -4.75 -2.73
C THR A 131 18.41 -3.99 -4.00
N ARG A 132 18.09 -4.69 -5.11
CA ARG A 132 17.87 -4.08 -6.43
C ARG A 132 16.41 -4.19 -6.86
N GLY A 133 15.84 -3.09 -7.34
CA GLY A 133 14.47 -3.03 -7.85
C GLY A 133 13.51 -2.29 -6.92
N LEU A 134 12.20 -2.46 -7.16
CA LEU A 134 11.13 -1.74 -6.46
C LEU A 134 10.56 -2.48 -5.24
N LEU A 135 11.00 -3.72 -4.98
CA LEU A 135 10.38 -4.58 -3.97
C LEU A 135 10.63 -4.14 -2.53
N ARG A 136 11.77 -3.49 -2.28
CA ARG A 136 12.22 -3.03 -0.96
C ARG A 136 12.90 -1.68 -1.08
N LEU A 137 12.14 -0.63 -0.79
CA LEU A 137 12.56 0.77 -0.83
C LEU A 137 12.36 1.42 0.54
N HIS A 138 13.08 2.51 0.81
CA HIS A 138 12.84 3.32 2.02
C HIS A 138 11.52 4.09 1.94
N GLN A 139 11.07 4.38 0.73
CA GLN A 139 9.86 5.12 0.42
C GLN A 139 9.07 4.37 -0.64
N PHE A 140 7.79 4.10 -0.39
CA PHE A 140 6.90 3.48 -1.37
C PHE A 140 5.45 3.88 -1.13
N ASN A 141 4.64 3.89 -2.19
CA ASN A 141 3.21 4.17 -2.07
C ASN A 141 2.42 2.90 -1.78
N LYS A 142 1.37 3.04 -0.97
CA LYS A 142 0.44 1.96 -0.64
C LYS A 142 -0.97 2.50 -0.50
N VAL A 143 -1.94 1.74 -1.03
CA VAL A 143 -3.36 1.89 -0.68
C VAL A 143 -3.65 0.91 0.45
N GLU A 144 -4.09 1.44 1.59
CA GLU A 144 -4.35 0.67 2.80
C GLU A 144 -5.86 0.52 3.02
N LEU A 145 -6.27 -0.68 3.40
CA LEU A 145 -7.60 -0.98 3.92
C LEU A 145 -7.50 -1.07 5.44
N PHE A 146 -8.39 -0.39 6.15
CA PHE A 146 -8.47 -0.44 7.60
C PHE A 146 -9.92 -0.59 8.04
N GLN A 147 -10.18 -1.48 8.99
CA GLN A 147 -11.50 -1.63 9.58
C GLN A 147 -11.44 -1.66 11.11
N ILE A 148 -12.42 -1.03 11.74
CA ILE A 148 -12.73 -1.19 13.16
C ILE A 148 -14.08 -1.90 13.23
N VAL A 149 -14.14 -3.02 13.94
CA VAL A 149 -15.31 -3.92 13.93
C VAL A 149 -15.60 -4.47 15.31
N GLU A 150 -16.80 -5.03 15.48
CA GLU A 150 -17.14 -5.76 16.69
C GLU A 150 -16.31 -7.04 16.80
N PRO A 151 -15.92 -7.47 18.03
CA PRO A 151 -15.05 -8.64 18.20
C PRO A 151 -15.56 -9.91 17.51
N HIS A 152 -16.88 -10.14 17.56
CA HIS A 152 -17.51 -11.34 17.04
C HIS A 152 -17.50 -11.45 15.51
N ASP A 153 -17.37 -10.33 14.80
CA ASP A 153 -17.31 -10.29 13.34
C ASP A 153 -15.88 -10.35 12.79
N SER A 154 -14.88 -10.09 13.63
CA SER A 154 -13.52 -9.77 13.16
C SER A 154 -12.88 -10.80 12.24
N TYR A 155 -13.09 -12.10 12.47
CA TYR A 155 -12.54 -13.15 11.61
C TYR A 155 -13.29 -13.30 10.28
N ALA A 156 -14.60 -13.05 10.25
CA ALA A 156 -15.34 -13.00 8.99
C ALA A 156 -14.92 -11.77 8.16
N VAL A 157 -14.66 -10.64 8.83
CA VAL A 157 -14.15 -9.43 8.19
C VAL A 157 -12.74 -9.64 7.64
N LEU A 158 -11.89 -10.43 8.30
CA LEU A 158 -10.57 -10.80 7.76
C LEU A 158 -10.68 -11.48 6.39
N ASP A 159 -11.56 -12.48 6.27
CA ASP A 159 -11.77 -13.20 5.01
C ASP A 159 -12.37 -12.28 3.94
N GLN A 160 -13.28 -11.37 4.32
CA GLN A 160 -13.80 -10.33 3.42
C GLN A 160 -12.70 -9.38 2.92
N MET A 161 -11.86 -8.87 3.82
CA MET A 161 -10.76 -7.96 3.49
C MET A 161 -9.72 -8.61 2.58
N LEU A 162 -9.45 -9.91 2.77
CA LEU A 162 -8.63 -10.68 1.84
C LEU A 162 -9.25 -10.65 0.43
N GLY A 163 -10.54 -10.93 0.32
CA GLY A 163 -11.27 -10.88 -0.94
C GLY A 163 -11.21 -9.51 -1.63
N HIS A 164 -11.25 -8.41 -0.87
CA HIS A 164 -11.10 -7.05 -1.41
C HIS A 164 -9.70 -6.82 -2.00
N ALA A 165 -8.64 -7.30 -1.34
CA ALA A 165 -7.28 -7.20 -1.87
C ALA A 165 -7.07 -8.13 -3.09
N GLU A 166 -7.67 -9.33 -3.08
CA GLU A 166 -7.68 -10.23 -4.24
C GLU A 166 -8.38 -9.63 -5.46
N ALA A 167 -9.47 -8.88 -5.25
CA ALA A 167 -10.22 -8.23 -6.34
C ALA A 167 -9.34 -7.29 -7.17
N VAL A 168 -8.38 -6.60 -6.54
CA VAL A 168 -7.37 -5.78 -7.24
C VAL A 168 -6.51 -6.65 -8.16
N LEU A 169 -5.96 -7.76 -7.66
CA LEU A 169 -5.11 -8.67 -8.44
C LEU A 169 -5.88 -9.35 -9.59
N ARG A 170 -7.12 -9.79 -9.34
CA ARG A 170 -8.00 -10.39 -10.34
C ARG A 170 -8.34 -9.40 -11.45
N SER A 171 -8.65 -8.16 -11.11
CA SER A 171 -8.94 -7.08 -12.07
C SER A 171 -7.72 -6.71 -12.92
N LEU A 172 -6.53 -6.79 -12.34
CA LEU A 172 -5.25 -6.63 -13.03
C LEU A 172 -4.79 -7.90 -13.76
N GLU A 173 -5.58 -8.97 -13.76
CA GLU A 173 -5.27 -10.28 -14.35
C GLU A 173 -3.87 -10.79 -13.94
N LEU A 174 -3.46 -10.57 -12.69
CA LEU A 174 -2.17 -11.02 -12.14
C LEU A 174 -2.35 -12.35 -11.40
N SER A 175 -1.53 -13.36 -11.72
CA SER A 175 -1.52 -14.64 -11.01
C SER A 175 -0.97 -14.47 -9.59
N TYR A 176 -1.65 -15.03 -8.60
CA TYR A 176 -1.25 -14.96 -7.19
C TYR A 176 -1.62 -16.22 -6.42
N ARG A 177 -1.11 -16.32 -5.19
CA ARG A 177 -1.54 -17.31 -4.18
C ARG A 177 -1.79 -16.62 -2.84
N VAL A 178 -2.59 -17.28 -2.00
CA VAL A 178 -2.82 -16.87 -0.61
C VAL A 178 -1.96 -17.75 0.30
N VAL A 179 -1.30 -17.15 1.29
CA VAL A 179 -0.49 -17.85 2.29
C VAL A 179 -0.94 -17.43 3.69
N THR A 180 -1.31 -18.39 4.53
CA THR A 180 -1.50 -18.14 5.97
C THR A 180 -0.14 -18.14 6.66
N LEU A 181 0.19 -17.05 7.37
CA LEU A 181 1.47 -16.96 8.06
C LEU A 181 1.50 -17.84 9.32
N CYS A 182 2.63 -18.52 9.53
CA CYS A 182 2.89 -19.28 10.75
C CYS A 182 3.37 -18.34 11.88
N ALA A 183 3.26 -18.79 13.13
CA ALA A 183 3.50 -17.96 14.31
C ALA A 183 4.81 -17.14 14.30
N PRO A 184 5.98 -17.68 13.89
CA PRO A 184 7.24 -16.90 13.85
C PRO A 184 7.25 -15.75 12.83
N ASN A 185 6.38 -15.82 11.82
CA ASN A 185 6.30 -14.84 10.73
C ASN A 185 5.14 -13.84 10.91
N LEU A 186 4.34 -13.97 11.97
CA LEU A 186 3.24 -13.03 12.21
C LEU A 186 3.76 -11.61 12.48
N PRO A 187 3.14 -10.57 11.88
CA PRO A 187 3.33 -9.19 12.30
C PRO A 187 3.06 -9.04 13.79
N PHE A 188 3.81 -8.16 14.45
CA PHE A 188 3.78 -8.04 15.92
C PHE A 188 2.40 -7.74 16.51
N ALA A 189 1.57 -6.98 15.80
CA ALA A 189 0.23 -6.61 16.23
C ALA A 189 -0.86 -7.62 15.81
N ALA A 190 -0.53 -8.62 14.98
CA ALA A 190 -1.51 -9.50 14.38
C ALA A 190 -1.74 -10.78 15.20
N ALA A 191 -3.01 -11.18 15.32
CA ALA A 191 -3.41 -12.49 15.81
C ALA A 191 -3.45 -13.53 14.68
N LYS A 192 -3.85 -13.10 13.48
CA LYS A 192 -3.85 -13.91 12.24
C LYS A 192 -3.57 -13.02 11.03
N THR A 193 -2.76 -13.52 10.11
CA THR A 193 -2.39 -12.81 8.88
C THR A 193 -2.45 -13.74 7.67
N LEU A 194 -2.99 -13.21 6.58
CA LEU A 194 -3.08 -13.83 5.26
C LEU A 194 -2.32 -12.93 4.27
N ASP A 195 -1.27 -13.47 3.67
CA ASP A 195 -0.50 -12.78 2.65
C ASP A 195 -0.99 -13.16 1.26
N LEU A 196 -1.10 -12.16 0.38
CA LEU A 196 -1.17 -12.37 -1.06
C LEU A 196 0.22 -12.27 -1.62
N GLU A 197 0.63 -13.31 -2.34
CA GLU A 197 1.89 -13.32 -3.07
C GLU A 197 1.62 -13.38 -4.57
N VAL A 198 2.13 -12.42 -5.33
CA VAL A 198 1.99 -12.34 -6.78
C VAL A 198 3.12 -13.11 -7.46
N TRP A 199 2.82 -13.81 -8.55
CA TRP A 199 3.82 -14.46 -9.38
C TRP A 199 4.65 -13.40 -10.14
N MET A 200 5.97 -13.48 -10.02
CA MET A 200 6.92 -12.57 -10.66
C MET A 200 7.76 -13.36 -11.68
N PRO A 201 7.38 -13.39 -12.98
CA PRO A 201 8.04 -14.21 -14.00
C PRO A 201 9.55 -14.00 -14.10
N GLY A 202 10.02 -12.75 -13.99
CA GLY A 202 11.44 -12.43 -14.05
C GLY A 202 12.22 -12.93 -12.83
N GLN A 203 11.53 -13.20 -11.72
CA GLN A 203 12.12 -13.76 -10.50
C GLN A 203 11.87 -15.26 -10.32
N GLY A 204 11.00 -15.85 -11.15
CA GLY A 204 10.65 -17.27 -11.09
C GLY A 204 10.03 -17.71 -9.75
N ARG A 205 9.35 -16.80 -9.04
CA ARG A 205 8.76 -17.10 -7.72
C ARG A 205 7.57 -16.19 -7.39
N TYR A 206 6.82 -16.58 -6.37
CA TYR A 206 5.83 -15.74 -5.71
C TYR A 206 6.50 -14.73 -4.76
N VAL A 207 5.99 -13.50 -4.74
CA VAL A 207 6.47 -12.39 -3.91
C VAL A 207 5.29 -11.72 -3.23
N GLU A 208 5.37 -11.52 -1.92
CA GLU A 208 4.37 -10.79 -1.13
C GLU A 208 4.03 -9.44 -1.79
N ILE A 209 2.74 -9.16 -1.99
CA ILE A 209 2.21 -7.90 -2.53
C ILE A 209 1.16 -7.27 -1.61
N SER A 210 0.56 -8.09 -0.74
CA SER A 210 -0.32 -7.65 0.33
C SER A 210 -0.18 -8.58 1.54
N SER A 211 -0.42 -7.99 2.71
CA SER A 211 -0.56 -8.68 3.98
C SER A 211 -1.83 -8.15 4.65
N VAL A 212 -2.77 -9.04 4.97
CA VAL A 212 -4.08 -8.71 5.58
C VAL A 212 -4.16 -9.37 6.95
N SER A 213 -4.36 -8.57 7.99
CA SER A 213 -4.24 -8.99 9.38
C SER A 213 -5.48 -8.64 10.20
N ASN A 214 -5.86 -9.57 11.09
CA ASN A 214 -6.72 -9.30 12.24
C ASN A 214 -5.84 -9.08 13.46
N CYS A 215 -5.94 -7.90 14.07
CA CYS A 215 -5.18 -7.53 15.27
C CYS A 215 -5.95 -7.81 16.57
N GLU A 216 -7.18 -8.31 16.48
CA GLU A 216 -8.12 -8.40 17.58
C GLU A 216 -8.15 -7.06 18.37
N ALA A 217 -8.15 -7.13 19.70
CA ALA A 217 -8.12 -5.95 20.55
C ALA A 217 -6.69 -5.39 20.79
N PHE A 218 -5.63 -5.88 20.14
CA PHE A 218 -4.25 -5.49 20.47
C PHE A 218 -4.01 -3.98 20.30
N GLN A 219 -4.31 -3.45 19.11
CA GLN A 219 -4.15 -2.02 18.83
C GLN A 219 -5.20 -1.20 19.58
N ALA A 220 -6.46 -1.68 19.61
CA ALA A 220 -7.53 -1.02 20.33
C ALA A 220 -7.22 -0.82 21.83
N ARG A 221 -6.57 -1.79 22.48
CA ARG A 221 -6.12 -1.65 23.87
C ARG A 221 -5.02 -0.61 24.04
N ARG A 222 -4.06 -0.56 23.12
CA ARG A 222 -2.93 0.39 23.18
C ARG A 222 -3.35 1.82 22.83
N ALA A 223 -4.27 1.97 21.89
CA ALA A 223 -4.83 3.24 21.45
C ALA A 223 -6.12 3.64 22.20
N ASN A 224 -6.56 2.83 23.17
CA ASN A 224 -7.77 3.07 23.96
C ASN A 224 -9.05 3.26 23.11
N ILE A 225 -9.18 2.49 22.03
CA ILE A 225 -10.34 2.50 21.13
C ILE A 225 -11.39 1.55 21.67
N ARG A 226 -12.47 2.12 22.21
CA ARG A 226 -13.59 1.36 22.76
C ARG A 226 -14.86 1.63 21.96
N TYR A 227 -15.84 0.77 22.09
CA TYR A 227 -17.17 0.98 21.56
C TYR A 227 -18.21 0.60 22.61
N ARG A 228 -19.44 1.08 22.40
CA ARG A 228 -20.58 0.75 23.24
C ARG A 228 -21.54 -0.12 22.42
N PRO A 229 -21.67 -1.43 22.69
CA PRO A 229 -22.54 -2.32 21.90
C PRO A 229 -24.02 -1.91 21.97
N THR A 230 -24.49 -1.47 23.13
CA THR A 230 -25.88 -1.07 23.36
C THR A 230 -25.96 0.22 24.17
N SER A 231 -26.95 1.07 23.90
CA SER A 231 -27.12 2.33 24.65
C SER A 231 -27.21 2.08 26.16
N GLY A 232 -26.39 2.79 26.94
CA GLY A 232 -26.27 2.58 28.40
C GLY A 232 -25.49 1.33 28.84
N GLY A 233 -25.07 0.46 27.91
CA GLY A 233 -24.32 -0.76 28.19
C GLY A 233 -22.85 -0.55 28.55
N ARG A 234 -22.15 -1.61 28.96
CA ARG A 234 -20.70 -1.57 29.26
C ARG A 234 -19.89 -1.27 28.00
N VAL A 235 -18.82 -0.48 28.13
CA VAL A 235 -17.88 -0.23 27.03
C VAL A 235 -16.90 -1.39 26.88
N GLU A 236 -16.60 -1.75 25.65
CA GLU A 236 -15.72 -2.86 25.28
C GLU A 236 -14.65 -2.37 24.29
N PHE A 237 -13.55 -3.12 24.15
CA PHE A 237 -12.55 -2.81 23.12
C PHE A 237 -13.03 -3.37 21.77
N ALA A 238 -12.95 -2.54 20.73
CA ALA A 238 -13.21 -2.99 19.37
C ALA A 238 -12.06 -3.87 18.86
N HIS A 239 -12.27 -4.56 17.74
CA HIS A 239 -11.21 -5.22 17.00
C HIS A 239 -10.76 -4.33 15.83
N THR A 240 -9.46 -4.36 15.52
CA THR A 240 -8.90 -3.65 14.35
C THR A 240 -8.36 -4.64 13.33
N LEU A 241 -8.55 -4.30 12.06
CA LEU A 241 -8.02 -5.04 10.92
C LEU A 241 -7.35 -4.08 9.96
N ASN A 242 -6.29 -4.55 9.32
CA ASN A 242 -5.59 -3.81 8.27
C ASN A 242 -5.21 -4.75 7.13
N GLY A 243 -5.07 -4.20 5.93
CA GLY A 243 -4.64 -4.95 4.76
C GLY A 243 -4.13 -4.04 3.66
N SER A 244 -3.13 -4.49 2.91
CA SER A 244 -2.70 -3.74 1.73
C SER A 244 -3.69 -4.00 0.57
N GLY A 245 -4.20 -2.95 -0.07
CA GLY A 245 -5.10 -3.05 -1.22
C GLY A 245 -4.62 -2.26 -2.44
N LEU A 246 -3.35 -2.21 -2.85
CA LEU A 246 -2.18 -3.05 -2.56
C LEU A 246 -0.95 -2.14 -2.32
N ALA A 247 0.24 -2.74 -2.14
CA ALA A 247 1.50 -2.01 -2.27
C ALA A 247 1.73 -1.61 -3.75
N VAL A 248 1.70 -0.31 -4.05
CA VAL A 248 1.65 0.22 -5.42
C VAL A 248 2.93 -0.10 -6.20
N GLY A 249 4.10 0.12 -5.59
CA GLY A 249 5.39 -0.13 -6.24
C GLY A 249 5.62 -1.62 -6.57
N ARG A 250 5.16 -2.52 -5.70
CA ARG A 250 5.20 -3.98 -5.97
C ARG A 250 4.23 -4.36 -7.09
N THR A 251 3.06 -3.76 -7.13
CA THR A 251 2.07 -3.96 -8.19
C THR A 251 2.58 -3.47 -9.55
N LEU A 252 3.25 -2.30 -9.57
CA LEU A 252 3.91 -1.79 -10.77
C LEU A 252 4.98 -2.78 -11.26
N ALA A 253 5.82 -3.30 -10.38
CA ALA A 253 6.83 -4.30 -10.73
C ALA A 253 6.18 -5.58 -11.30
N ALA A 254 5.09 -6.06 -10.70
CA ALA A 254 4.36 -7.22 -11.18
C ALA A 254 3.77 -7.01 -12.59
N ILE A 255 3.21 -5.83 -12.87
CA ILE A 255 2.72 -5.48 -14.21
C ILE A 255 3.86 -5.48 -15.21
N LEU A 256 5.00 -4.85 -14.87
CA LEU A 256 6.15 -4.83 -15.76
C LEU A 256 6.65 -6.24 -16.11
N GLU A 257 6.74 -7.14 -15.13
CA GLU A 257 7.21 -8.50 -15.38
C GLU A 257 6.18 -9.37 -16.12
N ALA A 258 4.90 -9.29 -15.76
CA ALA A 258 3.85 -10.16 -16.30
C ALA A 258 3.36 -9.73 -17.69
N TYR A 259 3.41 -8.44 -18.01
CA TYR A 259 2.86 -7.90 -19.26
C TYR A 259 3.92 -7.49 -20.30
N GLN A 260 5.20 -7.78 -20.04
CA GLN A 260 6.26 -7.50 -21.01
C GLN A 260 6.10 -8.30 -22.30
N GLN A 261 6.49 -7.67 -23.40
CA GLN A 261 6.53 -8.26 -24.73
C GLN A 261 7.98 -8.54 -25.15
N ALA A 262 8.16 -9.34 -26.20
CA ALA A 262 9.49 -9.70 -26.70
C ALA A 262 10.34 -8.49 -27.13
N ASP A 263 9.70 -7.41 -27.57
CA ASP A 263 10.36 -6.14 -27.95
C ASP A 263 10.66 -5.22 -26.75
N GLY A 264 10.29 -5.63 -25.53
CA GLY A 264 10.48 -4.87 -24.31
C GLY A 264 9.43 -3.80 -24.04
N THR A 265 8.37 -3.70 -24.85
CA THR A 265 7.16 -2.95 -24.49
C THR A 265 6.37 -3.69 -23.40
N VAL A 266 5.45 -2.99 -22.73
CA VAL A 266 4.58 -3.58 -21.70
C VAL A 266 3.14 -3.23 -21.98
N ILE A 267 2.29 -4.24 -22.12
CA ILE A 267 0.85 -4.06 -22.29
C ILE A 267 0.26 -3.54 -20.98
N ILE A 268 -0.58 -2.52 -21.05
CA ILE A 268 -1.28 -2.00 -19.88
C ILE A 268 -2.55 -2.83 -19.63
N PRO A 269 -2.75 -3.35 -18.39
CA PRO A 269 -3.96 -4.05 -17.99
C PRO A 269 -5.22 -3.26 -18.36
N LYS A 270 -6.27 -3.94 -18.83
CA LYS A 270 -7.47 -3.28 -19.39
C LYS A 270 -8.09 -2.28 -18.41
N VAL A 271 -8.19 -2.66 -17.14
CA VAL A 271 -8.77 -1.82 -16.07
C VAL A 271 -8.00 -0.53 -15.82
N LEU A 272 -6.70 -0.48 -16.17
CA LEU A 272 -5.88 0.72 -16.00
C LEU A 272 -5.89 1.65 -17.22
N ARG A 273 -6.40 1.21 -18.37
CA ARG A 273 -6.38 2.01 -19.61
C ARG A 273 -7.14 3.34 -19.50
N PRO A 274 -8.30 3.43 -18.83
CA PRO A 274 -8.98 4.72 -18.62
C PRO A 274 -8.10 5.74 -17.90
N TYR A 275 -7.34 5.32 -16.88
CA TYR A 275 -6.42 6.17 -16.12
C TYR A 275 -5.13 6.48 -16.91
N MET A 276 -4.67 5.52 -17.72
CA MET A 276 -3.42 5.61 -18.47
C MET A 276 -3.54 6.34 -19.81
N GLY A 277 -4.74 6.40 -20.42
CA GLY A 277 -4.96 7.00 -21.74
C GLY A 277 -4.15 6.36 -22.88
N THR A 278 -3.58 5.19 -22.65
CA THR A 278 -2.81 4.38 -23.60
C THR A 278 -2.94 2.91 -23.21
N SER A 279 -2.77 2.01 -24.17
CA SER A 279 -2.82 0.56 -23.97
C SER A 279 -1.43 -0.08 -23.81
N MET A 280 -0.36 0.70 -23.99
CA MET A 280 1.02 0.20 -24.03
C MET A 280 1.98 1.20 -23.38
N LEU A 281 2.97 0.68 -22.66
CA LEU A 281 4.21 1.37 -22.30
C LEU A 281 5.29 1.05 -23.34
N SER A 282 5.87 2.09 -23.92
CA SER A 282 6.96 2.01 -24.89
C SER A 282 8.10 2.94 -24.48
N SER A 283 9.28 2.79 -25.07
CA SER A 283 10.41 3.67 -24.77
C SER A 283 10.04 5.12 -25.06
N TRP A 284 10.57 6.03 -24.24
CA TRP A 284 10.32 7.47 -24.39
C TRP A 284 10.89 8.00 -25.72
N SER A 285 12.01 7.43 -26.19
CA SER A 285 12.62 7.70 -27.49
C SER A 285 11.70 7.37 -28.67
N ASP A 286 10.93 6.28 -28.60
CA ASP A 286 10.01 5.90 -29.69
C ASP A 286 8.84 6.88 -29.85
N LYS A 287 8.41 7.51 -28.75
CA LYS A 287 7.35 8.53 -28.79
C LYS A 287 7.86 9.88 -29.27
N ALA A 288 9.08 10.28 -28.94
CA ALA A 288 9.70 11.49 -29.47
C ALA A 288 9.96 11.39 -30.99
N GLN A 289 10.23 10.20 -31.52
CA GLN A 289 10.35 9.97 -32.96
C GLN A 289 9.01 9.86 -33.68
N LYS A 290 7.96 9.30 -33.05
CA LYS A 290 6.62 9.15 -33.66
C LYS A 290 5.72 10.38 -33.48
N GLY A 291 6.02 11.25 -32.51
CA GLY A 291 5.28 12.48 -32.22
C GLY A 291 6.09 13.70 -32.59
N GLY A 292 6.21 13.98 -33.89
CA GLY A 292 6.54 15.33 -34.33
C GLY A 292 5.58 16.31 -33.68
N LEU A 293 6.10 17.26 -32.91
CA LEU A 293 5.36 18.38 -32.36
C LEU A 293 4.86 19.26 -33.51
N ALA A 294 3.76 18.83 -34.15
CA ALA A 294 2.89 19.69 -34.94
C ALA A 294 2.02 20.49 -33.95
N GLY A 295 2.67 21.36 -33.18
CA GLY A 295 2.04 22.38 -32.35
C GLY A 295 2.43 23.73 -32.91
N GLY A 296 1.93 24.05 -34.10
CA GLY A 296 2.05 25.39 -34.65
C GLY A 296 1.36 26.38 -33.71
N TYR A 297 2.15 27.23 -33.06
CA TYR A 297 1.65 28.47 -32.50
C TYR A 297 1.16 29.34 -33.66
N SER A 298 -0.13 29.24 -33.99
CA SER A 298 -0.80 30.27 -34.77
C SER A 298 -0.97 31.48 -33.85
N GLN A 299 -0.13 32.48 -34.04
CA GLN A 299 -0.41 33.83 -33.56
C GLN A 299 -1.70 34.33 -34.22
N LYS A 300 -2.73 34.58 -33.41
CA LYS A 300 -3.72 35.65 -33.58
C LYS A 300 -4.21 36.08 -32.22
#